data_AF-A0A2X1RSL6-F1
#
_entry.id   AF-A0A2X1RSL6-F1
#
_cell.length_a   1.000
_cell.length_b   1.000
_cell.length_c   1.000
_cell.angle_alpha   90.00
_cell.angle_beta   90.00
_cell.angle_gamma   90.00
#
_symmetry.space_group_name_H-M   'P 1'
#
loop_
_entity.id
_entity.type
_entity.pdbx_description
1 polymer ?
#
loop_
_entity_poly.entity_id
_entity_poly.type
_entity_poly.pdbx_seq_one_letter_code
_entity_poly.pdbx_strand_id
1 'polypeptide(L)' 'MSIDESNDRLSRLNWTKSERIALHQSIIQSGITIPSMCLSAHRRFPFGSKDKKIRQNPLKLWKKPLIFR' A
#
# COMPACT_ATOMS: atom_id res chain seq x y z
N MET A 1 7.33 -6.41 -0.07
CA MET A 1 5.91 -6.58 -0.50
C MET A 1 5.61 -5.65 -1.67
N SER A 2 4.67 -6.00 -2.57
CA SER A 2 4.29 -5.14 -3.71
C SER A 2 2.80 -4.77 -3.65
N ILE A 3 2.52 -3.49 -3.91
CA ILE A 3 1.18 -2.94 -4.14
C ILE A 3 1.17 -2.35 -5.55
N ASP A 4 0.40 -2.95 -6.44
CA ASP A 4 0.23 -2.52 -7.83
C ASP A 4 -1.17 -1.94 -8.05
N GLU A 5 -1.52 -1.67 -9.32
CA GLU A 5 -2.80 -1.10 -9.73
C GLU A 5 -4.01 -2.02 -9.59
N SER A 6 -3.82 -3.27 -9.17
CA SER A 6 -4.90 -4.23 -8.95
C SER A 6 -5.69 -3.87 -7.71
N ASN A 7 -7.02 -3.97 -7.79
CA ASN A 7 -7.91 -3.61 -6.68
C ASN A 7 -7.61 -4.42 -5.41
N ASP A 8 -7.27 -5.71 -5.55
CA ASP A 8 -6.91 -6.59 -4.43
C ASP A 8 -5.60 -6.22 -3.73
N ARG A 9 -4.69 -5.53 -4.44
CA ARG A 9 -3.44 -5.05 -3.85
C ARG A 9 -3.59 -3.66 -3.26
N LEU A 10 -4.39 -2.80 -3.91
CA LEU A 10 -4.76 -1.49 -3.38
C LEU A 10 -5.58 -1.60 -2.09
N SER A 11 -6.40 -2.64 -1.95
CA SER A 11 -7.18 -2.88 -0.72
C SER A 11 -6.28 -3.07 0.52
N ARG A 12 -5.04 -3.55 0.35
CA ARG A 12 -4.05 -3.69 1.44
C ARG A 12 -3.70 -2.36 2.10
N LEU A 13 -3.83 -1.23 1.38
CA LEU A 13 -3.66 0.11 1.97
C LEU A 13 -4.79 0.49 2.95
N ASN A 14 -5.91 -0.24 2.89
CA ASN A 14 -7.08 -0.05 3.75
C ASN A 14 -7.21 -1.14 4.82
N TRP A 15 -6.20 -1.98 5.01
CA TRP A 15 -6.28 -3.03 6.02
C TRP A 15 -6.62 -2.48 7.40
N THR A 16 -7.53 -3.20 8.04
CA THR A 16 -7.92 -3.02 9.44
C THR A 16 -6.76 -3.37 10.37
N LYS A 17 -6.85 -2.96 11.65
CA LYS A 17 -5.82 -3.28 12.65
C LYS A 17 -5.63 -4.80 12.81
N SER A 18 -6.70 -5.58 12.75
CA SER A 18 -6.67 -7.05 12.86
C SER A 18 -5.90 -7.69 11.71
N GLU A 19 -6.16 -7.28 10.47
CA GLU A 19 -5.44 -7.79 9.29
C GLU A 19 -3.94 -7.48 9.36
N ARG A 20 -3.58 -6.30 9.90
CA ARG A 20 -2.17 -5.92 10.11
C ARG A 20 -1.49 -6.78 11.17
N ILE A 21 -2.18 -7.07 12.28
CA ILE A 21 -1.66 -7.94 13.33
C ILE A 21 -1.45 -9.36 12.79
N ALA A 22 -2.40 -9.88 12.00
CA ALA A 22 -2.27 -11.21 11.39
C ALA A 22 -1.05 -11.30 10.45
N LEU A 23 -0.79 -10.25 9.66
CA LEU A 23 0.42 -10.18 8.84
C LEU A 23 1.69 -10.14 9.69
N HIS A 24 1.71 -9.32 10.74
CA HIS A 24 2.87 -9.21 11.62
C HIS A 24 3.18 -10.53 12.34
N GLN A 25 2.14 -11.24 12.80
CA GLN A 25 2.27 -12.58 13.35
C GLN A 25 2.84 -13.56 12.33
N SER A 26 2.39 -13.49 11.07
CA SER A 26 2.92 -14.33 9.99
C SER A 26 4.41 -14.03 9.69
N ILE A 27 4.82 -12.76 9.77
CA ILE A 27 6.23 -12.35 9.64
C ILE A 27 7.07 -12.94 10.78
N ILE A 28 6.60 -12.84 12.02
CA ILE A 28 7.28 -13.43 13.19
C ILE A 28 7.38 -14.94 13.04
N GLN A 29 6.28 -15.61 12.70
CA GLN A 29 6.21 -17.07 12.61
C GLN A 29 7.07 -17.63 11.48
N SER A 30 7.11 -16.95 10.33
CA SER A 30 7.93 -17.37 9.19
C SER A 30 9.40 -17.00 9.35
N GLY A 31 9.73 -16.04 10.21
CA GLY A 31 11.08 -15.46 10.33
C GLY A 31 11.51 -14.63 9.11
N ILE A 32 10.64 -14.46 8.11
CA ILE A 32 10.94 -13.71 6.89
C ILE A 32 10.42 -12.28 7.06
N THR A 33 11.35 -11.33 7.09
CA THR A 33 11.01 -9.91 7.23
C THR A 33 10.58 -9.30 5.89
N ILE A 34 9.72 -8.29 5.97
CA ILE A 34 9.32 -7.48 4.82
C ILE A 34 9.78 -6.04 5.07
N PRO A 35 11.06 -5.71 4.81
CA PRO A 35 11.64 -4.41 5.17
C PRO A 35 11.19 -3.27 4.25
N SER A 36 10.63 -3.60 3.09
CA SER A 36 10.25 -2.61 2.09
C SER A 36 8.97 -2.98 1.33
N MET A 37 8.33 -1.94 0.81
CA MET A 37 7.15 -2.07 -0.03
C MET A 37 7.33 -1.30 -1.33
N CYS A 38 7.19 -1.98 -2.46
CA CYS A 38 7.12 -1.34 -3.77
C CYS A 38 5.68 -0.88 -4.04
N LEU A 39 5.46 0.43 -4.10
CA LEU A 39 4.18 1.04 -4.45
C LEU A 39 4.14 1.36 -5.94
N SER A 40 3.92 0.34 -6.76
CA SER A 40 3.86 0.49 -8.22
C SER A 40 2.51 1.02 -8.74
N ALA A 41 1.51 1.15 -7.86
CA ALA A 41 0.21 1.78 -8.15
C ALA A 41 0.30 3.22 -8.70
N HIS A 42 1.46 3.89 -8.54
CA HIS A 42 1.72 5.20 -9.15
C HIS A 42 1.69 5.20 -10.69
N ARG A 43 1.81 4.04 -11.35
CA ARG A 43 1.60 3.93 -12.80
C ARG A 43 0.18 4.33 -13.22
N ARG A 44 -0.81 3.92 -12.44
CA ARG A 44 -2.23 4.24 -12.67
C ARG A 44 -2.64 5.59 -12.08
N PHE A 45 -1.92 6.07 -11.07
CA PHE A 45 -2.16 7.37 -10.42
C PHE A 45 -0.90 8.24 -10.43
N PRO A 46 -0.46 8.72 -11.62
CA PRO A 46 0.74 9.53 -11.72
C PRO A 46 0.50 10.95 -11.19
N PHE A 47 1.50 11.49 -10.48
CA PHE A 47 1.47 12.88 -9.99
C PHE A 47 1.36 13.92 -11.12
N GLY A 48 1.85 13.57 -12.32
CA GLY A 48 1.80 14.42 -13.51
C GLY A 48 0.49 14.33 -14.32
N SER A 49 -0.55 13.65 -13.84
CA SER A 49 -1.81 13.55 -14.58
C SER A 49 -2.46 14.92 -14.79
N LYS A 50 -2.90 15.19 -16.03
CA LYS A 50 -3.69 16.39 -16.38
C LYS A 50 -5.05 16.40 -15.67
N ASP A 51 -5.58 15.22 -15.32
CA ASP A 51 -6.81 15.10 -14.57
C ASP A 51 -6.57 15.39 -13.08
N LYS A 52 -7.21 16.45 -12.58
CA LYS A 52 -7.11 16.90 -11.18
C LYS A 52 -7.59 15.83 -10.19
N LYS A 53 -8.56 14.97 -10.57
CA LYS A 53 -9.02 13.86 -9.71
C LYS A 53 -7.95 12.77 -9.58
N ILE A 54 -7.33 12.41 -10.69
CA ILE A 54 -6.23 11.42 -10.71
C ILE A 54 -5.00 11.96 -9.96
N ARG A 55 -4.70 13.26 -10.09
CA ARG A 55 -3.58 13.92 -9.41
C ARG A 55 -3.74 14.05 -7.89
N GLN A 56 -4.97 14.09 -7.38
CA GLN A 56 -5.24 14.12 -5.93
C GLN A 56 -5.16 12.74 -5.25
N ASN A 57 -5.36 11.66 -6.02
CA ASN A 57 -5.30 10.29 -5.52
C ASN A 57 -3.93 9.83 -5.01
N PRO A 58 -2.78 10.12 -5.65
CA PRO A 58 -1.49 9.64 -5.18
C PRO A 58 -1.10 10.25 -3.83
N LEU A 59 -1.44 11.51 -3.55
CA LEU A 59 -1.24 12.10 -2.22
C LEU A 59 -2.12 11.44 -1.16
N LYS A 60 -3.36 11.05 -1.48
CA LYS A 60 -4.22 10.27 -0.57
C LYS A 60 -3.70 8.84 -0.35
N LEU A 61 -3.16 8.21 -1.39
CA LEU A 61 -2.52 6.89 -1.31
C LEU A 61 -1.25 6.94 -0.45
N TRP A 62 -0.45 8.00 -0.57
CA TRP A 62 0.76 8.21 0.23
C TRP A 62 0.49 8.63 1.68
N LYS A 63 -0.55 9.46 1.91
CA LYS A 63 -0.95 9.90 3.26
C LYS A 63 -1.71 8.84 4.03
N LYS A 64 -2.18 7.76 3.38
CA LYS A 64 -2.61 6.58 4.12
C LYS A 64 -1.42 6.10 4.90
N PRO A 65 -1.57 5.90 6.21
CA PRO A 65 -0.43 5.66 7.05
C PRO A 65 0.23 4.37 6.54
N LEU A 66 1.49 4.51 6.10
CA LEU A 66 2.37 3.40 5.74
C LEU A 66 2.65 2.65 7.05
N ILE A 67 1.69 1.85 7.49
CA ILE A 67 1.72 1.12 8.75
C ILE A 67 2.29 -0.26 8.42
N PHE A 68 3.61 -0.29 8.28
CA PHE A 68 4.44 -1.49 8.33
C PHE A 68 5.63 -1.28 9.27
N ARG A 69 5.47 -0.39 10.26
CA ARG A 69 6.44 -0.18 11.33
C ARG A 69 5.88 -0.72 12.64
#